data_AF-A0A7S4CRV0-F1
#
_entry.id   AF-A0A7S4CRV0-F1
#
_cell.length_a   1.000
_cell.length_b   1.000
_cell.length_c   1.000
_cell.angle_alpha   90.00
_cell.angle_beta   90.00
_cell.angle_gamma   90.00
#
_symmetry.space_group_name_H-M   'P 1'
#
loop_
_entity.id
_entity.type
_entity.pdbx_description
1 polymer ?
#
loop_
_entity_poly.entity_id
_entity_poly.type
_entity_poly.pdbx_seq_one_letter_code
_entity_poly.pdbx_strand_id
1 'polypeptide(L)'
;DYLELPEPELFELLHLHRRKIVQWFETAQGSYADFNAALRAVHRQFAMMETKLEEDVEVDVNGFYWGVLGDGVAGRYALVGTETKKTPRRVPIVSREDAEYWVEVDVQLLQVIIRGQHVQPLEAHMSEDRDVSTLLHVDPAKAATMQSAVILNLEAVQLRELVSRPFRLQRWMEFTGLPVIPDLYDRYYDLEDLEDEEEWVGALFEPVRRAFFVAPTCGDKDYAFYMSAEAAQAEATVAMLIGVHPKAPGQVYKEVVLFKHHRC
;
A
#
# COMPACT_ATOMS: atom_id res chain seq x y z
N ASP A 1 -39.00 24.19 -7.97
CA ASP A 1 -38.39 25.50 -8.23
C ASP A 1 -36.88 25.38 -8.10
N TYR A 2 -36.18 25.25 -9.22
CA TYR A 2 -34.73 25.35 -9.24
C TYR A 2 -34.38 26.83 -9.40
N LEU A 3 -33.53 27.36 -8.51
CA LEU A 3 -32.95 28.69 -8.69
C LEU A 3 -32.05 28.65 -9.93
N GLU A 4 -32.48 29.28 -11.02
CA GLU A 4 -31.65 29.55 -12.18
C GLU A 4 -30.71 30.71 -11.84
N LEU A 5 -29.60 30.39 -11.17
CA LEU A 5 -28.48 31.31 -11.00
C LEU A 5 -27.55 31.18 -12.21
N PRO A 6 -27.32 32.24 -12.99
CA PRO A 6 -26.30 32.29 -14.02
C PRO A 6 -24.93 31.78 -13.52
N GLU A 7 -24.27 30.96 -14.33
CA GLU A 7 -22.95 30.40 -14.03
C GLU A 7 -21.90 31.44 -13.60
N PRO A 8 -21.80 32.64 -14.22
CA PRO A 8 -20.86 33.67 -13.79
C PRO A 8 -21.11 34.16 -12.37
N GLU A 9 -22.36 34.23 -11.93
CA GLU A 9 -22.74 34.70 -10.61
C GLU A 9 -22.43 33.64 -9.55
N LEU A 10 -22.64 32.36 -9.88
CA LEU A 10 -22.16 31.23 -9.07
C LEU A 10 -20.63 31.24 -8.93
N PHE A 11 -19.93 31.49 -10.03
CA PHE A 11 -18.47 31.59 -10.05
C PHE A 11 -17.96 32.72 -9.14
N GLU A 12 -18.56 33.91 -9.21
CA GLU A 12 -18.20 35.05 -8.36
C GLU A 12 -18.52 34.80 -6.88
N LEU A 13 -19.67 34.20 -6.57
CA LEU A 13 -20.03 33.83 -5.20
C LEU A 13 -19.03 32.84 -4.60
N LEU A 14 -18.61 31.84 -5.38
CA LEU A 14 -17.60 30.87 -4.97
C LEU A 14 -16.24 31.53 -4.71
N HIS A 15 -15.79 32.43 -5.60
CA HIS A 15 -14.53 33.16 -5.43
C HIS A 15 -14.57 34.15 -4.26
N LEU A 16 -15.71 34.79 -4.01
CA LEU A 16 -15.91 35.61 -2.82
C LEU A 16 -15.79 34.78 -1.54
N HIS A 17 -16.40 33.59 -1.50
CA HIS A 17 -16.29 32.68 -0.36
C HIS A 17 -14.85 32.22 -0.13
N ARG A 18 -14.15 31.79 -1.19
CA ARG A 18 -12.74 31.38 -1.12
C ARG A 18 -11.85 32.48 -0.52
N ARG A 19 -11.99 33.72 -1.00
CA ARG A 19 -11.24 34.87 -0.46
C ARG A 19 -11.53 35.10 1.03
N LYS A 20 -12.80 35.01 1.44
CA LYS A 20 -13.19 35.16 2.85
C LYS A 20 -12.62 34.06 3.74
N ILE A 21 -12.59 32.81 3.25
CA ILE A 21 -12.01 31.68 3.99
C ILE A 21 -10.50 31.89 4.17
N VAL A 22 -9.78 32.27 3.12
CA VAL A 22 -8.34 32.57 3.20
C VAL A 22 -8.08 33.68 4.22
N GLN A 23 -8.81 34.80 4.12
CA GLN A 23 -8.67 35.93 5.03
C GLN A 23 -8.98 35.56 6.49
N TRP A 24 -9.97 34.70 6.71
CA TRP A 24 -10.28 34.18 8.04
C TRP A 24 -9.10 33.39 8.60
N PHE A 25 -8.52 32.47 7.82
CA PHE A 25 -7.37 31.70 8.27
C PHE A 25 -6.15 32.59 8.54
N GLU A 26 -5.85 33.57 7.70
CA GLU A 26 -4.78 34.55 7.93
C GLU A 26 -4.96 35.30 9.25
N THR A 27 -6.20 35.68 9.59
CA THR A 27 -6.52 36.32 10.87
C THR A 27 -6.40 35.35 12.03
N ALA A 28 -6.85 34.11 11.84
CA ALA A 28 -6.82 33.05 12.84
C ALA A 28 -5.40 32.56 13.17
N GLN A 29 -4.39 32.80 12.31
CA GLN A 29 -2.99 32.48 12.61
C GLN A 29 -2.46 33.20 13.88
N GLY A 30 -3.11 34.28 14.33
CA GLY A 30 -2.84 34.93 15.62
C GLY A 30 -3.15 34.04 16.85
N SER A 31 -3.98 33.02 16.68
CA SER A 31 -4.34 32.01 17.68
C SER A 31 -4.14 30.61 17.12
N TYR A 32 -3.01 29.97 17.47
CA TYR A 32 -2.71 28.62 16.98
C TYR A 32 -3.83 27.61 17.31
N ALA A 33 -4.48 27.77 18.47
CA ALA A 33 -5.58 26.91 18.90
C ALA A 33 -6.75 26.97 17.92
N ASP A 34 -7.21 28.16 17.54
CA ASP A 34 -8.35 28.34 16.63
C ASP A 34 -8.02 27.90 15.20
N PHE A 35 -6.81 28.25 14.73
CA PHE A 35 -6.28 27.78 13.45
C PHE A 35 -6.28 26.24 13.35
N ASN A 36 -5.70 25.60 14.36
CA ASN A 36 -5.53 24.15 14.38
C ASN A 36 -6.87 23.44 14.61
N ALA A 37 -7.78 24.03 15.40
CA ALA A 37 -9.15 23.53 15.58
C ALA A 37 -9.94 23.53 14.27
N ALA A 38 -9.84 24.60 13.46
CA ALA A 38 -10.51 24.65 12.17
C ALA A 38 -9.98 23.62 11.18
N LEU A 39 -8.65 23.45 11.06
CA LEU A 39 -8.08 22.41 10.20
C LEU A 39 -8.36 21.00 10.70
N ARG A 40 -8.45 20.79 12.02
CA ARG A 40 -8.96 19.52 12.58
C ARG A 40 -10.42 19.30 12.25
N ALA A 41 -11.27 20.32 12.29
CA ALA A 41 -12.67 20.20 11.89
C ALA A 41 -12.79 19.85 10.40
N VAL A 42 -11.99 20.49 9.54
CA VAL A 42 -11.90 20.15 8.12
C VAL A 42 -11.37 18.72 7.92
N HIS A 43 -10.34 18.31 8.66
CA HIS A 43 -9.82 16.95 8.64
C HIS A 43 -10.88 15.93 9.09
N ARG A 44 -11.66 16.24 10.14
CA ARG A 44 -12.80 15.42 10.55
C ARG A 44 -13.82 15.29 9.45
N GLN A 45 -14.08 16.32 8.63
CA GLN A 45 -15.04 16.21 7.52
C GLN A 45 -14.58 15.18 6.48
N PHE A 46 -13.27 15.06 6.22
CA PHE A 46 -12.74 14.00 5.35
C PHE A 46 -12.86 12.61 5.99
N ALA A 47 -12.77 12.55 7.32
CA ALA A 47 -12.98 11.32 8.08
C ALA A 47 -14.48 10.96 8.31
N MET A 48 -15.37 11.97 8.32
CA MET A 48 -16.80 11.88 8.64
C MET A 48 -17.73 11.89 7.42
N MET A 49 -17.20 12.03 6.20
CA MET A 49 -17.98 11.70 4.99
C MET A 49 -18.46 10.23 4.99
N GLU A 50 -18.03 9.42 5.99
CA GLU A 50 -18.25 7.98 6.11
C GLU A 50 -19.32 7.52 7.13
N THR A 51 -19.79 8.30 8.11
CA THR A 51 -20.59 7.73 9.23
C THR A 51 -21.93 8.42 9.46
N LYS A 52 -23.02 7.78 9.00
CA LYS A 52 -24.32 7.79 9.70
C LYS A 52 -24.54 6.44 10.39
N LEU A 53 -23.53 5.98 11.12
CA LEU A 53 -23.60 4.80 11.97
C LEU A 53 -23.21 5.27 13.36
N GLU A 54 -24.22 5.31 14.23
CA GLU A 54 -24.23 5.54 15.69
C GLU A 54 -23.35 6.68 16.22
N GLU A 55 -23.92 7.54 17.07
CA GLU A 55 -23.42 8.87 17.44
C GLU A 55 -21.99 8.98 18.04
N ASP A 56 -21.16 7.93 18.10
CA ASP A 56 -19.98 7.91 18.99
C ASP A 56 -18.62 7.39 18.44
N VAL A 57 -18.46 7.05 17.15
CA VAL A 57 -17.09 6.75 16.61
C VAL A 57 -16.40 8.02 16.14
N GLU A 58 -15.88 8.81 17.09
CA GLU A 58 -15.11 10.02 16.80
C GLU A 58 -13.72 9.64 16.27
N VAL A 59 -13.41 9.98 15.01
CA VAL A 59 -12.03 9.88 14.50
C VAL A 59 -11.18 10.89 15.26
N ASP A 60 -10.28 10.38 16.10
CA ASP A 60 -9.42 11.21 16.94
C ASP A 60 -8.39 11.96 16.10
N VAL A 61 -8.78 13.15 15.65
CA VAL A 61 -7.89 14.09 14.97
C VAL A 61 -7.15 15.02 15.94
N ASN A 62 -7.37 14.87 17.26
CA ASN A 62 -6.86 15.81 18.24
C ASN A 62 -5.35 15.71 18.44
N GLY A 63 -4.72 14.63 17.96
CA GLY A 63 -3.26 14.46 17.92
C GLY A 63 -2.57 15.19 16.76
N PHE A 64 -3.30 15.64 15.74
CA PHE A 64 -2.72 16.23 14.53
C PHE A 64 -2.42 17.71 14.67
N TYR A 65 -1.31 18.17 14.11
CA TYR A 65 -0.91 19.57 14.12
C TYR A 65 -0.61 20.08 12.71
N TRP A 66 -1.13 21.26 12.41
CA TRP A 66 -1.07 21.85 11.08
C TRP A 66 -0.14 23.07 11.04
N GLY A 67 0.36 23.38 9.85
CA GLY A 67 1.20 24.53 9.57
C GLY A 67 0.88 25.17 8.23
N VAL A 68 1.39 26.38 7.99
CA VAL A 68 1.30 27.06 6.69
C VAL A 68 2.32 26.47 5.75
N LEU A 69 1.91 26.14 4.53
CA LEU A 69 2.79 25.54 3.55
C LEU A 69 3.49 26.60 2.68
N GLY A 70 4.81 26.65 2.78
CA GLY A 70 5.66 27.59 2.04
C GLY A 70 5.62 29.02 2.59
N ASP A 71 6.58 29.84 2.16
CA ASP A 71 6.58 31.26 2.44
C ASP A 71 5.74 31.99 1.37
N GLY A 72 4.75 32.78 1.79
CA GLY A 72 3.97 33.65 0.90
C GLY A 72 2.80 33.02 0.12
N VAL A 73 2.50 31.72 0.27
CA VAL A 73 1.31 31.12 -0.37
C VAL A 73 0.13 31.08 0.61
N ALA A 74 -0.72 32.10 0.53
CA ALA A 74 -1.92 32.18 1.34
C ALA A 74 -2.88 31.01 1.07
N GLY A 75 -3.52 30.48 2.11
CA GLY A 75 -4.56 29.47 1.95
C GLY A 75 -4.08 28.04 1.73
N ARG A 76 -2.80 27.74 1.94
CA ARG A 76 -2.27 26.37 1.86
C ARG A 76 -1.71 25.92 3.19
N TYR A 77 -2.17 24.76 3.64
CA TYR A 77 -1.83 24.23 4.95
C TYR A 77 -1.40 22.78 4.85
N ALA A 78 -0.43 22.39 5.66
CA ALA A 78 0.13 21.04 5.66
C ALA A 78 -0.01 20.39 7.03
N LEU A 79 -0.27 19.09 7.04
CA LEU A 79 -0.24 18.27 8.24
C LEU A 79 1.21 17.97 8.62
N VAL A 80 1.69 18.60 9.69
CA VAL A 80 3.12 18.57 10.04
C VAL A 80 3.48 17.34 10.90
N GLY A 81 2.48 16.65 11.48
CA GLY A 81 2.66 15.37 12.15
C GLY A 81 1.60 15.04 13.21
N THR A 82 1.90 14.03 14.02
CA THR A 82 1.14 13.62 15.23
C THR A 82 1.98 13.88 16.48
N GLU A 83 1.32 14.35 17.55
CA GLU A 83 1.81 14.64 18.90
C GLU A 83 3.34 14.76 19.14
N THR A 84 3.79 15.97 19.48
CA THR A 84 4.95 16.17 20.37
C THR A 84 4.49 16.91 21.62
N LYS A 85 5.19 16.70 22.75
CA LYS A 85 4.86 17.19 24.12
C LYS A 85 4.67 18.71 24.28
N LYS A 86 4.73 19.52 23.22
CA LYS A 86 4.58 20.98 23.26
C LYS A 86 3.81 21.49 22.05
N THR A 87 2.58 21.94 22.29
CA THR A 87 1.77 22.66 21.30
C THR A 87 2.50 23.95 20.86
N PRO A 88 2.68 24.21 19.57
CA PRO A 88 3.29 25.45 19.08
C PRO A 88 2.52 26.68 19.58
N ARG A 89 3.24 27.75 19.94
CA ARG A 89 2.62 29.05 20.29
C ARG A 89 2.18 29.84 19.06
N ARG A 90 2.73 29.52 17.89
CA ARG A 90 2.47 30.17 16.60
C ARG A 90 2.31 29.08 15.54
N VAL A 91 1.58 29.40 14.47
CA VAL A 91 1.46 28.50 13.33
C VAL A 91 2.84 28.28 12.71
N PRO A 92 3.32 27.03 12.61
CA PRO A 92 4.61 26.74 12.00
C PRO A 92 4.54 27.00 10.49
N ILE A 93 5.63 27.52 9.94
CA ILE A 93 5.85 27.59 8.49
C ILE A 93 6.56 26.31 8.09
N VAL A 94 6.01 25.64 7.09
CA VAL A 94 6.42 24.31 6.63
C VAL A 94 7.08 24.50 5.27
N SER A 95 8.37 24.23 5.17
CA SER A 95 9.06 24.24 3.87
C SER A 95 8.52 23.11 3.00
N ARG A 96 8.31 23.39 1.71
CA ARG A 96 7.94 22.35 0.75
C ARG A 96 9.05 21.32 0.55
N GLU A 97 10.29 21.64 0.87
CA GLU A 97 11.45 20.77 0.63
C GLU A 97 11.79 19.95 1.87
N ASP A 98 11.55 20.49 3.06
CA ASP A 98 12.00 19.89 4.33
C ASP A 98 10.93 19.09 5.08
N ALA A 99 9.71 19.02 4.54
CA ALA A 99 8.58 18.54 5.30
C ALA A 99 8.01 17.22 4.75
N GLU A 100 8.14 16.17 5.56
CA GLU A 100 7.43 14.89 5.47
C GLU A 100 5.93 15.04 5.82
N TYR A 101 5.24 16.01 5.23
CA TYR A 101 3.81 16.14 5.42
C TYR A 101 3.05 15.27 4.41
N TRP A 102 2.10 14.51 4.93
CA TRP A 102 1.31 13.57 4.14
C TRP A 102 0.11 14.24 3.50
N VAL A 103 -0.52 15.19 4.21
CA VAL A 103 -1.77 15.85 3.79
C VAL A 103 -1.55 17.35 3.65
N GLU A 104 -2.07 17.91 2.58
CA GLU A 104 -2.15 19.34 2.28
C GLU A 104 -3.61 19.74 2.06
N VAL A 105 -4.01 20.87 2.63
CA VAL A 105 -5.32 21.48 2.40
C VAL A 105 -5.09 22.81 1.70
N ASP A 106 -5.61 22.93 0.48
CA ASP A 106 -5.65 24.15 -0.31
C ASP A 106 -7.06 24.74 -0.22
N VAL A 107 -7.24 25.76 0.61
CA VAL A 107 -8.54 26.43 0.76
C VAL A 107 -8.83 27.43 -0.37
N GLN A 108 -7.85 27.76 -1.20
CA GLN A 108 -8.08 28.57 -2.41
C GLN A 108 -8.82 27.73 -3.46
N LEU A 109 -8.40 26.48 -3.61
CA LEU A 109 -9.01 25.53 -4.54
C LEU A 109 -10.14 24.71 -3.89
N LEU A 110 -10.25 24.72 -2.56
CA LEU A 110 -11.10 23.82 -1.76
C LEU A 110 -10.74 22.36 -2.02
N GLN A 111 -9.43 22.08 -2.04
CA GLN A 111 -8.86 20.78 -2.38
C GLN A 111 -8.03 20.23 -1.22
N VAL A 112 -8.01 18.91 -1.13
CA VAL A 112 -7.07 18.16 -0.30
C VAL A 112 -6.10 17.47 -1.24
N ILE A 113 -4.81 17.61 -0.96
CA ILE A 113 -3.72 17.03 -1.75
C ILE A 113 -2.90 16.15 -0.82
N ILE A 114 -2.58 14.93 -1.25
CA ILE A 114 -1.62 14.08 -0.56
C ILE A 114 -0.35 14.02 -1.40
N ARG A 115 0.78 14.36 -0.79
CA ARG A 115 2.02 14.54 -1.53
C ARG A 115 2.69 13.21 -1.88
N GLY A 116 3.20 13.14 -3.12
CA GLY A 116 4.00 12.02 -3.62
C GLY A 116 3.18 10.90 -4.29
N GLN A 117 1.85 11.00 -4.30
CA GLN A 117 0.99 9.93 -4.80
C GLN A 117 -0.22 10.50 -5.54
N HIS A 118 -0.57 9.89 -6.67
CA HIS A 118 -1.79 10.24 -7.38
C HIS A 118 -2.98 9.76 -6.54
N VAL A 119 -3.76 10.70 -6.01
CA VAL A 119 -4.99 10.40 -5.28
C VAL A 119 -6.09 10.11 -6.29
N GLN A 120 -6.75 8.99 -6.11
CA GLN A 120 -7.88 8.56 -6.92
C GLN A 120 -8.99 8.03 -6.00
N PRO A 121 -10.24 7.96 -6.48
CA PRO A 121 -11.26 7.16 -5.81
C PRO A 121 -10.77 5.73 -5.64
N LEU A 122 -11.08 5.13 -4.49
CA LEU A 122 -10.83 3.72 -4.22
C LEU A 122 -11.60 2.89 -5.26
N GLU A 123 -10.91 1.96 -5.91
CA GLU A 123 -11.51 1.17 -6.97
C GLU A 123 -12.63 0.26 -6.45
N ALA A 124 -13.67 0.09 -7.27
CA ALA A 124 -14.88 -0.66 -6.92
C ALA A 124 -14.58 -2.04 -6.31
N HIS A 125 -13.64 -2.78 -6.92
CA HIS A 125 -13.29 -4.12 -6.46
C HIS A 125 -12.65 -4.14 -5.07
N MET A 126 -11.98 -3.06 -4.63
CA MET A 126 -11.45 -2.94 -3.27
C MET A 126 -12.50 -2.38 -2.32
N SER A 127 -13.31 -1.40 -2.74
CA SER A 127 -14.36 -0.84 -1.89
C SER A 127 -15.49 -1.83 -1.59
N GLU A 128 -15.75 -2.75 -2.49
CA GLU A 128 -16.75 -3.82 -2.35
C GLU A 128 -16.23 -5.01 -1.53
N ASP A 129 -14.96 -4.99 -1.13
CA ASP A 129 -14.39 -6.05 -0.30
C ASP A 129 -15.06 -6.08 1.07
N ARG A 130 -15.39 -7.29 1.53
CA ARG A 130 -16.07 -7.51 2.80
C ARG A 130 -15.21 -7.04 3.97
N ASP A 131 -13.89 -7.20 3.89
CA ASP A 131 -12.99 -6.79 4.97
C ASP A 131 -12.93 -5.27 5.06
N VAL A 132 -12.99 -4.55 3.93
CA VAL A 132 -13.05 -3.09 3.90
C VAL A 132 -14.33 -2.60 4.58
N SER A 133 -15.49 -3.14 4.21
CA SER A 133 -16.75 -2.76 4.85
C SER A 133 -16.82 -3.14 6.33
N THR A 134 -16.24 -4.28 6.72
CA THR A 134 -16.27 -4.79 8.10
C THR A 134 -15.29 -4.04 9.02
N LEU A 135 -14.05 -3.83 8.60
CA LEU A 135 -12.99 -3.22 9.41
C LEU A 135 -13.11 -1.69 9.47
N LEU A 136 -13.60 -1.06 8.40
CA LEU A 136 -13.78 0.39 8.35
C LEU A 136 -15.17 0.82 8.81
N HIS A 137 -16.10 -0.13 8.95
CA HIS A 137 -17.51 0.08 9.26
C HIS A 137 -18.19 1.01 8.24
N VAL A 138 -17.90 0.81 6.95
CA VAL A 138 -18.38 1.64 5.84
C VAL A 138 -19.20 0.78 4.87
N ASP A 139 -20.33 1.31 4.40
CA ASP A 139 -21.14 0.70 3.35
C ASP A 139 -20.33 0.59 2.03
N PRO A 140 -20.32 -0.55 1.32
CA PRO A 140 -19.63 -0.72 0.04
C PRO A 140 -19.86 0.42 -0.97
N ALA A 141 -21.09 0.93 -1.10
CA ALA A 141 -21.41 2.01 -2.02
C ALA A 141 -20.73 3.34 -1.62
N LYS A 142 -20.41 3.49 -0.33
CA LYS A 142 -19.70 4.66 0.22
C LYS A 142 -18.20 4.45 0.22
N ALA A 143 -17.73 3.21 0.42
CA ALA A 143 -16.32 2.87 0.30
C ALA A 143 -15.77 3.24 -1.09
N ALA A 144 -16.58 3.18 -2.15
CA ALA A 144 -16.22 3.60 -3.50
C ALA A 144 -15.92 5.11 -3.65
N THR A 145 -16.38 5.92 -2.68
CA THR A 145 -16.09 7.37 -2.63
C THR A 145 -14.85 7.70 -1.81
N MET A 146 -14.27 6.71 -1.12
CA MET A 146 -13.04 6.90 -0.35
C MET A 146 -11.92 7.28 -1.30
N GLN A 147 -11.12 8.25 -0.89
CA GLN A 147 -9.91 8.59 -1.64
C GLN A 147 -8.78 7.69 -1.18
N SER A 148 -8.01 7.22 -2.14
CA SER A 148 -6.83 6.41 -1.90
C SER A 148 -5.69 6.88 -2.79
N ALA A 149 -4.49 6.66 -2.30
CA ALA A 149 -3.27 7.00 -2.99
C ALA A 149 -2.62 5.71 -3.49
N VAL A 150 -2.19 5.72 -4.76
CA VAL A 150 -1.67 4.52 -5.43
C VAL A 150 -0.22 4.29 -5.05
N ILE A 151 0.05 3.23 -4.29
CA ILE A 151 1.40 2.85 -3.86
C ILE A 151 2.03 1.87 -4.85
N LEU A 152 1.29 0.82 -5.19
CA LEU A 152 1.74 -0.26 -6.06
C LEU A 152 0.59 -0.76 -6.92
N ASN A 153 0.84 -0.96 -8.21
CA ASN A 153 -0.16 -1.48 -9.13
C ASN A 153 0.52 -2.45 -10.11
N LEU A 154 0.70 -3.70 -9.67
CA LEU A 154 1.23 -4.79 -10.47
C LEU A 154 0.10 -5.77 -10.82
N GLU A 155 0.36 -6.66 -11.77
CA GLU A 155 -0.60 -7.67 -12.21
C GLU A 155 -1.01 -8.61 -11.07
N ALA A 156 -0.06 -9.02 -10.21
CA ALA A 156 -0.33 -9.93 -9.10
C ALA A 156 -0.79 -9.23 -7.81
N VAL A 157 -0.46 -7.95 -7.63
CA VAL A 157 -0.68 -7.25 -6.37
C VAL A 157 -0.95 -5.77 -6.57
N GLN A 158 -1.93 -5.28 -5.83
CA GLN A 158 -2.28 -3.87 -5.75
C GLN A 158 -2.20 -3.40 -4.29
N LEU A 159 -1.61 -2.23 -4.08
CA LEU A 159 -1.49 -1.58 -2.78
C LEU A 159 -2.03 -0.15 -2.87
N ARG A 160 -2.94 0.18 -1.97
CA ARG A 160 -3.55 1.50 -1.82
C ARG A 160 -3.37 1.99 -0.38
N GLU A 161 -3.10 3.27 -0.21
CA GLU A 161 -3.09 3.92 1.10
C GLU A 161 -4.31 4.83 1.20
N LEU A 162 -5.13 4.65 2.22
CA LEU A 162 -6.36 5.44 2.37
C LEU A 162 -6.01 6.86 2.83
N VAL A 163 -6.71 7.83 2.25
CA VAL A 163 -6.52 9.26 2.54
C VAL A 163 -7.21 9.65 3.84
N SER A 164 -8.43 9.13 4.06
CA SER A 164 -9.26 9.45 5.23
C SER A 164 -8.83 8.71 6.49
N ARG A 165 -8.04 7.62 6.36
CA ARG A 165 -7.72 6.70 7.46
C ARG A 165 -6.30 6.15 7.34
N PRO A 166 -5.61 5.83 8.45
CA PRO A 166 -4.25 5.32 8.45
C PRO A 166 -4.17 3.81 8.09
N PHE A 167 -4.96 3.37 7.12
CA PHE A 167 -5.00 1.98 6.66
C PHE A 167 -4.40 1.85 5.26
N ARG A 168 -3.74 0.72 5.03
CA ARG A 168 -3.30 0.29 3.71
C ARG A 168 -4.09 -0.92 3.28
N LEU A 169 -4.64 -0.86 2.08
CA LEU A 169 -5.37 -1.96 1.46
C LEU A 169 -4.42 -2.67 0.50
N GLN A 170 -4.22 -3.96 0.75
CA GLN A 170 -3.43 -4.82 -0.11
C GLN A 170 -4.33 -5.89 -0.68
N ARG A 171 -4.39 -5.98 -2.00
CA ARG A 171 -5.11 -7.03 -2.71
C ARG A 171 -4.13 -7.84 -3.54
N TRP A 172 -4.15 -9.14 -3.30
CA TRP A 172 -3.51 -10.11 -4.19
C TRP A 172 -4.57 -10.62 -5.16
N MET A 173 -4.23 -10.64 -6.44
CA MET A 173 -5.12 -11.22 -7.44
C MET A 173 -5.16 -12.74 -7.22
N GLU A 174 -6.29 -13.36 -7.59
CA GLU A 174 -6.45 -14.80 -7.47
C GLU A 174 -5.30 -15.50 -8.19
N PHE A 175 -4.62 -16.34 -7.44
CA PHE A 175 -3.57 -17.18 -7.96
C PHE A 175 -4.18 -18.18 -8.95
N THR A 176 -3.91 -18.01 -10.25
CA THR A 176 -4.48 -18.85 -11.33
C THR A 176 -3.95 -20.29 -11.32
N GLY A 177 -3.05 -20.61 -10.40
CA GLY A 177 -2.45 -21.93 -10.22
C GLY A 177 -0.93 -21.86 -10.28
N LEU A 178 -0.29 -22.91 -9.78
CA LEU A 178 1.16 -23.06 -9.92
C LEU A 178 1.47 -23.34 -11.39
N PRO A 179 2.55 -22.76 -11.95
CA PRO A 179 2.91 -22.99 -13.33
C PRO A 179 3.19 -24.47 -13.56
N VAL A 180 2.90 -24.96 -14.76
CA VAL A 180 3.25 -26.33 -15.16
C VAL A 180 4.77 -26.45 -15.23
N ILE A 181 5.29 -27.62 -14.88
CA ILE A 181 6.72 -27.91 -15.02
C ILE A 181 7.10 -27.73 -16.50
N PRO A 182 8.08 -26.87 -16.82
CA PRO A 182 8.55 -26.73 -18.20
C PRO A 182 9.16 -28.05 -18.70
N ASP A 183 8.97 -28.37 -19.98
CA ASP A 183 9.52 -29.59 -20.62
C ASP A 183 11.04 -29.74 -20.46
N LEU A 184 11.75 -28.63 -20.22
CA LEU A 184 13.19 -28.64 -19.93
C LEU A 184 13.54 -29.41 -18.65
N TYR A 185 12.60 -29.56 -17.71
CA TYR A 185 12.79 -30.18 -16.40
C TYR A 185 12.12 -31.56 -16.32
N ASP A 186 12.62 -32.51 -17.12
CA ASP A 186 12.05 -33.86 -17.24
C ASP A 186 12.87 -34.95 -16.50
N ARG A 187 14.06 -34.61 -16.01
CA ARG A 187 14.90 -35.57 -15.26
C ARG A 187 14.57 -35.52 -13.78
N TYR A 188 14.22 -36.66 -13.18
CA TYR A 188 14.01 -36.76 -11.74
C TYR A 188 15.36 -36.61 -11.01
N TYR A 189 15.39 -35.83 -9.93
CA TYR A 189 16.55 -35.74 -9.07
C TYR A 189 16.66 -37.02 -8.21
N ASP A 190 17.65 -37.84 -8.54
CA ASP A 190 18.08 -38.99 -7.75
C ASP A 190 19.58 -38.90 -7.53
N LEU A 191 20.04 -39.13 -6.30
CA LEU A 191 21.45 -39.12 -5.95
C LEU A 191 22.24 -40.22 -6.66
N GLU A 192 21.59 -41.34 -6.98
CA GLU A 192 22.23 -42.47 -7.63
C GLU A 192 22.39 -42.25 -9.15
N ASP A 193 21.60 -41.34 -9.73
CA ASP A 193 21.56 -41.03 -11.17
C ASP A 193 22.11 -39.62 -11.50
N LEU A 194 22.85 -38.99 -10.57
CA LEU A 194 23.59 -37.76 -10.86
C LEU A 194 24.83 -38.07 -11.70
N GLU A 195 25.10 -37.20 -12.68
CA GLU A 195 26.36 -37.26 -13.43
C GLU A 195 27.53 -36.78 -12.55
N ASP A 196 28.76 -37.18 -12.89
CA ASP A 196 29.98 -36.82 -12.14
C ASP A 196 30.13 -35.29 -11.99
N GLU A 197 29.76 -34.52 -13.03
CA GLU A 197 29.78 -33.06 -13.01
C GLU A 197 28.74 -32.42 -12.07
N GLU A 198 27.77 -33.20 -11.60
CA GLU A 198 26.62 -32.77 -10.80
C GLU A 198 26.68 -33.22 -9.34
N GLU A 199 27.68 -34.01 -8.94
CA GLU A 199 27.81 -34.50 -7.54
C GLU A 199 27.74 -33.35 -6.50
N TRP A 200 28.25 -32.18 -6.86
CA TRP A 200 28.21 -30.98 -6.02
C TRP A 200 26.78 -30.49 -5.73
N VAL A 201 25.83 -30.75 -6.62
CA VAL A 201 24.40 -30.45 -6.42
C VAL A 201 23.88 -31.26 -5.25
N GLY A 202 24.12 -32.58 -5.24
CA GLY A 202 23.71 -33.46 -4.15
C GLY A 202 24.36 -33.06 -2.81
N ALA A 203 25.65 -32.74 -2.83
CA ALA A 203 26.39 -32.30 -1.65
C ALA A 203 25.82 -31.01 -1.02
N LEU A 204 25.35 -30.06 -1.83
CA LEU A 204 24.75 -28.82 -1.35
C LEU A 204 23.28 -28.97 -0.98
N PHE A 205 22.53 -29.74 -1.76
CA PHE A 205 21.08 -29.77 -1.66
C PHE A 205 20.57 -30.75 -0.61
N GLU A 206 21.17 -31.93 -0.46
CA GLU A 206 20.68 -32.96 0.47
C GLU A 206 20.53 -32.50 1.92
N PRO A 207 21.48 -31.73 2.50
CA PRO A 207 21.32 -31.22 3.86
C PRO A 207 20.05 -30.37 4.03
N VAL A 208 19.72 -29.54 3.03
CA VAL A 208 18.54 -28.69 3.02
C VAL A 208 17.28 -29.52 2.74
N ARG A 209 17.34 -30.43 1.77
CA ARG A 209 16.23 -31.32 1.41
C ARG A 209 15.74 -32.11 2.61
N ARG A 210 16.67 -32.74 3.34
CA ARG A 210 16.33 -33.57 4.52
C ARG A 210 15.81 -32.75 5.70
N ALA A 211 16.28 -31.52 5.87
CA ALA A 211 15.84 -30.66 6.96
C ALA A 211 14.43 -30.07 6.75
N PHE A 212 14.07 -29.75 5.50
CA PHE A 212 12.87 -28.94 5.22
C PHE A 212 11.83 -29.61 4.31
N PHE A 213 12.21 -30.64 3.55
CA PHE A 213 11.40 -31.22 2.48
C PHE A 213 11.16 -32.73 2.63
N VAL A 214 11.47 -33.28 3.81
CA VAL A 214 11.17 -34.67 4.21
C VAL A 214 10.18 -34.66 5.37
N ALA A 215 9.40 -35.74 5.53
CA ALA A 215 8.50 -35.95 6.66
C ALA A 215 9.18 -35.68 8.02
N PRO A 216 8.46 -35.08 9.01
CA PRO A 216 7.01 -34.96 9.09
C PRO A 216 6.42 -33.71 8.42
N THR A 217 7.25 -32.80 7.90
CA THR A 217 6.82 -31.49 7.38
C THR A 217 5.88 -31.63 6.16
N CYS A 218 5.96 -32.74 5.44
CA CYS A 218 5.30 -32.97 4.16
C CYS A 218 4.16 -34.01 4.22
N GLY A 219 3.83 -34.51 5.42
CA GLY A 219 2.89 -35.62 5.62
C GLY A 219 3.50 -36.97 5.20
N ASP A 220 2.74 -37.77 4.43
CA ASP A 220 3.08 -39.17 4.10
C ASP A 220 3.92 -39.34 2.81
N LYS A 221 4.27 -38.24 2.13
CA LYS A 221 5.02 -38.28 0.86
C LYS A 221 6.09 -37.19 0.83
N ASP A 222 7.26 -37.53 0.32
CA ASP A 222 8.36 -36.58 0.10
C ASP A 222 8.10 -35.71 -1.14
N TYR A 223 8.67 -34.51 -1.15
CA TYR A 223 8.66 -33.66 -2.34
C TYR A 223 9.50 -34.28 -3.45
N ALA A 224 8.96 -34.28 -4.67
CA ALA A 224 9.71 -34.63 -5.86
C ALA A 224 10.49 -33.40 -6.34
N PHE A 225 11.72 -33.62 -6.79
CA PHE A 225 12.55 -32.58 -7.40
C PHE A 225 12.94 -33.02 -8.82
N TYR A 226 12.93 -32.08 -9.75
CA TYR A 226 13.29 -32.29 -11.15
C TYR A 226 14.46 -31.39 -11.52
N MET A 227 15.40 -31.93 -12.29
CA MET A 227 16.54 -31.24 -12.88
C MET A 227 16.32 -31.03 -14.37
N SER A 228 17.18 -30.22 -14.98
CA SER A 228 17.19 -30.11 -16.43
C SER A 228 17.42 -31.49 -17.07
N ALA A 229 16.76 -31.72 -18.20
CA ALA A 229 16.93 -32.91 -19.03
C ALA A 229 18.37 -33.03 -19.55
N GLU A 230 19.04 -31.91 -19.77
CA GLU A 230 20.47 -31.88 -20.10
C GLU A 230 21.30 -31.82 -18.81
N ALA A 231 22.33 -32.66 -18.74
CA ALA A 231 23.30 -32.62 -17.65
C ALA A 231 23.99 -31.26 -17.58
N ALA A 232 24.31 -30.82 -16.36
CA ALA A 232 25.08 -29.59 -16.16
C ALA A 232 26.45 -29.71 -16.83
N GLN A 233 26.88 -28.65 -17.51
CA GLN A 233 28.23 -28.58 -18.06
C GLN A 233 29.28 -28.66 -16.93
N ALA A 234 30.46 -29.20 -17.21
CA ALA A 234 31.53 -29.33 -16.21
C ALA A 234 31.92 -28.01 -15.52
N GLU A 235 31.80 -26.88 -16.24
CA GLU A 235 32.08 -25.53 -15.75
C GLU A 235 30.88 -24.86 -15.04
N ALA A 236 29.75 -25.55 -14.92
CA ALA A 236 28.55 -25.01 -14.30
C ALA A 236 28.81 -24.65 -12.84
N THR A 237 28.44 -23.41 -12.50
CA THR A 237 28.54 -22.85 -11.15
C THR A 237 27.18 -22.60 -10.51
N VAL A 238 26.11 -22.76 -11.28
CA VAL A 238 24.72 -22.60 -10.86
C VAL A 238 23.91 -23.78 -11.36
N ALA A 239 23.05 -24.34 -10.51
CA ALA A 239 22.10 -25.37 -10.86
C ALA A 239 20.71 -24.97 -10.35
N MET A 240 19.69 -25.33 -11.11
CA MET A 240 18.29 -25.08 -10.76
C MET A 240 17.53 -26.40 -10.69
N LEU A 241 16.77 -26.58 -9.62
CA LEU A 241 15.86 -27.71 -9.45
C LEU A 241 14.43 -27.19 -9.26
N ILE A 242 13.47 -27.93 -9.79
CA ILE A 242 12.04 -27.67 -9.64
C ILE A 242 11.47 -28.63 -8.61
N GLY A 243 11.00 -28.10 -7.49
CA GLY A 243 10.30 -28.85 -6.45
C GLY A 243 8.81 -28.91 -6.71
N VAL A 244 8.23 -30.10 -6.60
CA VAL A 244 6.80 -30.37 -6.81
C VAL A 244 6.18 -30.85 -5.51
N HIS A 245 5.06 -30.21 -5.14
CA HIS A 245 4.32 -30.60 -3.93
C HIS A 245 3.56 -31.92 -4.18
N PRO A 246 3.58 -32.90 -3.26
CA PRO A 246 2.88 -34.18 -3.44
C PRO A 246 1.37 -34.08 -3.68
N LYS A 247 0.77 -32.98 -3.21
CA LYS A 247 -0.66 -32.63 -3.38
C LYS A 247 -0.97 -31.82 -4.66
N ALA A 248 0.04 -31.39 -5.41
CA ALA A 248 -0.10 -30.62 -6.65
C ALA A 248 0.87 -31.17 -7.72
N PRO A 249 0.66 -32.42 -8.18
CA PRO A 249 1.55 -33.06 -9.14
C PRO A 249 1.56 -32.31 -10.48
N GLY A 250 2.73 -32.25 -11.12
CA GLY A 250 2.90 -31.61 -12.43
C GLY A 250 2.99 -30.07 -12.39
N GLN A 251 2.98 -29.46 -11.20
CA GLN A 251 3.11 -28.02 -11.04
C GLN A 251 4.34 -27.63 -10.21
N VAL A 252 4.97 -26.52 -10.60
CA VAL A 252 6.12 -25.93 -9.93
C VAL A 252 5.69 -25.34 -8.59
N TYR A 253 6.12 -25.96 -7.49
CA TYR A 253 5.87 -25.46 -6.14
C TYR A 253 7.03 -24.63 -5.58
N LYS A 254 8.27 -25.03 -5.89
CA LYS A 254 9.48 -24.33 -5.49
C LYS A 254 10.50 -24.34 -6.62
N GLU A 255 11.25 -23.26 -6.71
CA GLU A 255 12.49 -23.21 -7.48
C GLU A 255 13.65 -23.20 -6.49
N VAL A 256 14.58 -24.14 -6.67
CA VAL A 256 15.78 -24.26 -5.86
C VAL A 256 16.95 -23.84 -6.74
N VAL A 257 17.60 -22.72 -6.40
CA VAL A 257 18.78 -22.23 -7.11
C VAL A 257 19.99 -22.47 -6.22
N LEU A 258 20.92 -23.29 -6.71
CA LEU A 258 22.14 -23.66 -6.02
C LEU A 258 23.33 -22.97 -6.66
N PHE A 259 24.20 -22.41 -5.83
CA PHE A 259 25.42 -21.74 -6.26
C PHE A 259 26.64 -22.50 -5.74
N LYS A 260 27.43 -23.09 -6.65
CA LYS A 260 28.59 -23.94 -6.34
C LYS A 260 29.65 -23.24 -5.48
N HIS A 261 29.85 -21.95 -5.70
CA HIS A 261 30.91 -21.16 -5.05
C HIS A 261 30.40 -20.14 -4.04
N HIS A 262 29.08 -19.97 -3.91
CA HIS A 262 28.55 -19.02 -2.96
C HIS A 262 28.45 -19.68 -1.59
N ARG A 263 29.39 -19.37 -0.71
CA ARG A 263 29.21 -19.61 0.72
C ARG A 263 28.42 -18.41 1.28
N CYS A 264 27.28 -18.69 1.89
CA CYS A 264 26.62 -17.74 2.79
C CYS A 264 27.30 -17.78 4.16
#